data_AF-A0A8T2RG27-F1
#
_entry.id   AF-A0A8T2RG27-F1
#
_cell.length_a   1.000
_cell.length_b   1.000
_cell.length_c   1.000
_cell.angle_alpha   90.00
_cell.angle_beta   90.00
_cell.angle_gamma   90.00
#
_symmetry.space_group_name_H-M   'P 1'
#
loop_
_entity.id
_entity.type
_entity.pdbx_description
1 polymer ?
#
loop_
_entity_poly.entity_id
_entity_poly.type
_entity_poly.pdbx_seq_one_letter_code
_entity_poly.pdbx_strand_id
1 'polypeptide(L)' 'MEYKGYLVSVDSYMNLQLASTEEYIDGQLTGNLGEILIRCNNVLYLRGVPEDEEIDEAEE' A
#
# COMPACT_ATOMS: atom_id res chain seq x y z
N MET A 1 -7.52 3.98 9.83
CA MET A 1 -7.27 2.64 9.25
C MET A 1 -6.63 2.85 7.90
N GLU A 2 -5.48 2.23 7.67
CA GLU A 2 -4.65 2.42 6.49
C GLU A 2 -4.12 1.06 6.02
N TYR A 3 -3.95 0.92 4.72
CA TYR A 3 -3.39 -0.28 4.09
C TYR A 3 -2.11 0.11 3.37
N LYS A 4 -1.02 -0.59 3.67
CA LYS A 4 0.27 -0.41 3.00
C LYS A 4 0.62 -1.72 2.30
N GLY A 5 0.89 -1.68 1.01
CA GLY A 5 1.23 -2.86 0.23
C GLY A 5 1.67 -2.50 -1.17
N TYR A 6 2.00 -3.51 -1.96
CA TYR A 6 2.35 -3.33 -3.36
C TYR A 6 1.10 -3.28 -4.22
N LEU A 7 0.93 -2.21 -4.99
CA LEU A 7 -0.19 -2.07 -5.92
C LEU A 7 0.03 -2.98 -7.13
N VAL A 8 -0.77 -4.05 -7.23
CA VAL A 8 -0.67 -5.04 -8.31
C VAL A 8 -1.48 -4.60 -9.52
N SER A 9 -2.72 -4.20 -9.30
CA SER A 9 -3.63 -3.81 -10.38
C SER A 9 -4.72 -2.85 -9.90
N VAL A 10 -5.29 -2.12 -10.84
CA VAL A 10 -6.40 -1.19 -10.63
C VAL A 10 -7.39 -1.34 -11.78
N ASP A 11 -8.69 -1.17 -11.51
CA ASP A 11 -9.72 -1.13 -12.56
C ASP A 11 -10.24 0.30 -12.84
N SER A 12 -11.09 0.45 -13.85
CA SER A 12 -11.67 1.75 -14.23
C SER A 12 -12.57 2.38 -13.17
N TYR A 13 -13.01 1.60 -12.17
CA TYR A 13 -13.80 2.08 -11.05
C TYR A 13 -12.94 2.43 -9.83
N MET A 14 -11.61 2.27 -9.92
CA MET A 14 -10.65 2.43 -8.83
C MET A 14 -10.79 1.40 -7.71
N ASN A 15 -11.20 0.16 -8.03
CA ASN A 15 -10.93 -0.96 -7.14
C ASN A 15 -9.43 -1.29 -7.22
N LEU A 16 -8.82 -1.57 -6.07
CA LEU A 16 -7.37 -1.71 -5.93
C LEU A 16 -7.01 -3.12 -5.48
N GLN A 17 -6.10 -3.78 -6.19
CA GLN A 17 -5.51 -5.04 -5.75
C GLN A 17 -4.15 -4.75 -5.13
N LEU A 18 -3.99 -5.10 -3.84
CA LEU A 18 -2.73 -4.95 -3.11
C LEU A 18 -2.15 -6.32 -2.76
N ALA A 19 -0.85 -6.49 -2.90
CA ALA A 19 -0.09 -7.64 -2.45
C ALA A 19 0.79 -7.30 -1.24
N SER A 20 1.10 -8.32 -0.42
CA SER A 20 1.89 -8.20 0.81
C SER A 20 1.41 -7.06 1.72
N THR A 21 0.09 -6.94 1.86
CA THR A 21 -0.56 -5.82 2.51
C THR A 21 -0.47 -5.91 4.02
N GLU A 22 -0.13 -4.81 4.65
CA GLU A 22 -0.13 -4.58 6.08
C GLU A 22 -1.28 -3.66 6.46
N GLU A 23 -1.96 -4.00 7.56
CA GLU A 23 -3.05 -3.21 8.11
C GLU A 23 -2.55 -2.37 9.28
N TYR A 24 -2.85 -1.07 9.21
CA TYR A 24 -2.53 -0.11 10.26
C TYR A 24 -3.83 0.49 10.82
N ILE A 25 -4.04 0.35 12.13
CA ILE A 25 -5.15 0.97 12.87
C ILE A 25 -4.53 1.95 13.85
N ASP A 26 -4.98 3.21 13.82
CA ASP A 26 -4.44 4.31 14.64
C ASP A 26 -2.90 4.43 14.58
N GLY A 27 -2.32 4.18 13.40
CA GLY A 27 -0.88 4.22 13.14
C GLY A 27 -0.10 3.02 13.64
N GLN A 28 -0.75 2.01 14.24
CA GLN A 28 -0.12 0.78 14.71
C GLN A 28 -0.36 -0.37 13.74
N LEU A 29 0.71 -1.10 13.42
CA LEU A 29 0.64 -2.34 12.65
C LEU A 29 -0.21 -3.36 13.42
N THR A 30 -1.37 -3.68 12.88
CA THR A 30 -2.31 -4.63 13.49
C THR A 30 -2.11 -6.03 12.93
N GLY A 31 -1.71 -6.16 11.67
CA GLY A 31 -1.42 -7.46 11.08
C GLY A 31 -1.04 -7.41 9.60
N ASN A 32 -0.59 -8.55 9.08
CA ASN A 32 -0.36 -8.76 7.66
C ASN A 32 -1.57 -9.49 7.05
N LEU A 33 -2.13 -8.92 6.00
CA LEU A 33 -3.30 -9.42 5.27
C LEU A 33 -2.92 -10.16 3.98
N GLY A 34 -1.68 -10.03 3.50
CA GLY A 34 -1.25 -10.62 2.24
C GLY A 34 -1.92 -9.96 1.02
N GLU A 35 -2.63 -10.75 0.21
CA GLU A 35 -3.30 -10.25 -0.99
C GLU A 35 -4.74 -9.82 -0.69
N ILE A 36 -5.08 -8.57 -1.00
CA ILE A 36 -6.42 -8.02 -0.76
C ILE A 36 -6.94 -7.24 -1.97
N LEU A 37 -8.27 -7.12 -2.05
CA LEU A 37 -8.97 -6.24 -2.97
C LEU A 37 -9.72 -5.16 -2.18
N ILE A 38 -9.38 -3.89 -2.39
CA ILE A 38 -10.06 -2.74 -1.80
C ILE A 38 -11.08 -2.21 -2.80
N ARG A 39 -12.34 -2.09 -2.35
CA ARG A 39 -13.41 -1.50 -3.15
C ARG A 39 -13.26 0.02 -3.23
N CYS A 40 -13.50 0.58 -4.40
CA CYS A 40 -13.32 1.99 -4.70
C CYS A 40 -14.03 2.96 -3.74
N ASN A 41 -15.22 2.59 -3.26
CA ASN A 41 -16.03 3.43 -2.38
C ASN A 41 -15.51 3.48 -0.94
N ASN A 42 -14.49 2.70 -0.59
CA ASN A 42 -13.85 2.71 0.72
C ASN A 42 -12.50 3.47 0.70
N VAL A 43 -12.09 4.02 -0.44
CA VAL A 43 -10.83 4.73 -0.60
C VAL A 43 -11.05 6.23 -0.42
N LEU A 44 -10.37 6.83 0.56
CA LEU A 44 -10.35 8.29 0.72
C LEU A 44 -9.28 8.94 -0.14
N TYR A 45 -8.05 8.40 -0.09
CA TYR A 45 -6.93 8.84 -0.92
C TYR A 45 -5.94 7.68 -1.11
N LEU A 46 -5.14 7.76 -2.15
CA LEU A 46 -4.01 6.87 -2.41
C LEU A 46 -2.74 7.74 -2.48
N ARG A 47 -1.65 7.27 -1.88
CA ARG A 47 -0.33 7.89 -2.01
C ARG A 47 0.74 6.85 -2.25
N GLY A 48 1.76 7.21 -3.03
CA GLY A 48 3.01 6.46 -3.06
C GLY A 48 3.67 6.50 -1.69
N VAL A 49 4.27 5.39 -1.29
CA VAL A 49 5.26 5.41 -0.21
C VAL A 49 6.53 5.96 -0.86
N PRO A 50 7.21 6.96 -0.25
CA PRO A 50 8.51 7.38 -0.76
C PRO A 50 9.40 6.13 -0.84
N GLU A 51 10.01 5.90 -2.00
CA GLU A 51 11.16 5.01 -2.07
C GLU A 51 12.22 5.63 -1.16
N ASP A 52 12.76 4.85 -0.22
CA ASP A 52 13.94 5.30 0.49
C ASP A 52 15.04 5.41 -0.58
N GLU A 53 15.28 6.62 -1.12
CA GLU A 53 16.45 6.98 -1.94
C GLU A 53 17.74 6.97 -1.08
N GLU A 54 17.87 6.03 -0.16
CA GLU A 54 19.03 5.83 0.69
C GLU A 54 19.43 4.34 0.61
N ILE A 55 20.09 3.93 -0.49
CA ILE A 55 21.21 2.97 -0.61
C ILE A 55 21.52 2.86 -2.13
N ASP A 56 22.10 3.88 -2.75
CA ASP A 56 22.77 3.75 -4.06
C ASP A 56 23.84 4.85 -4.34
N GLU A 57 24.22 5.66 -3.34
CA GLU A 57 25.37 6.60 -3.44
C GLU A 57 26.57 6.20 -2.54
N ALA A 58 26.70 4.92 -2.18
CA ALA A 58 27.84 4.41 -1.41
C ALA A 58 28.83 3.56 -2.23
N GLU A 59 28.66 3.44 -3.55
CA GLU A 59 29.65 2.80 -4.43
C GLU A 59 29.76 3.52 -5.79
N GLU A 60 30.41 4.70 -5.79
CA GLU A 60 31.39 5.08 -6.85
C GLU A 60 32.38 6.16 -6.37
#